data_AF-A0A2A7MMU1-F1
#
_entry.id   AF-A0A2A7MMU1-F1
#
_cell.length_a   1.000
_cell.length_b   1.000
_cell.length_c   1.000
_cell.angle_alpha   90.00
_cell.angle_beta   90.00
_cell.angle_gamma   90.00
#
_symmetry.space_group_name_H-M   'P 1'
#
loop_
_entity.id
_entity.type
_entity.pdbx_description
1 polymer ?
#
loop_
_entity_poly.entity_id
_entity_poly.type
_entity_poly.pdbx_seq_one_letter_code
_entity_poly.pdbx_strand_id
1 'polypeptide(L)'
;MYMELVELKKKYNECLKRNQKAEEYLMSHTIEECEKPLKIVYGKSFDTFDLFSEVAADLSKLIIEIEKNMGKKMTRYEILNGFKL
;
A
#
# COMPACT_ATOMS: atom_id res chain seq x y z
N MET A 1 -19.50 2.16 9.87
CA MET A 1 -19.28 0.76 10.30
C MET A 1 -17.78 0.60 10.51
N TYR A 2 -17.31 0.43 11.75
CA TYR A 2 -15.88 0.24 12.00
C TYR A 2 -15.48 -1.16 11.51
N MET A 3 -14.42 -1.27 10.71
CA MET A 3 -13.81 -2.58 10.44
C MET A 3 -13.20 -3.11 11.73
N GLU A 4 -13.37 -4.41 11.98
CA GLU A 4 -12.69 -5.05 13.10
C GLU A 4 -11.17 -4.95 12.92
N LEU A 5 -10.44 -4.79 14.03
CA LEU A 5 -8.99 -4.59 14.03
C LEU A 5 -8.24 -5.69 13.24
N VAL A 6 -8.74 -6.93 13.29
CA VAL A 6 -8.17 -8.05 12.54
C VAL A 6 -8.28 -7.83 11.03
N GLU A 7 -9.40 -7.33 10.54
CA GLU A 7 -9.61 -7.04 9.12
C GLU A 7 -8.74 -5.87 8.64
N LEU A 8 -8.59 -4.84 9.47
CA LEU A 8 -7.65 -3.75 9.19
C LEU A 8 -6.22 -4.25 9.04
N LYS A 9 -5.78 -5.13 9.93
CA LYS A 9 -4.44 -5.73 9.88
C LYS A 9 -4.24 -6.63 8.65
N LYS A 10 -5.25 -7.43 8.28
CA LYS A 10 -5.21 -8.23 7.03
C LYS A 10 -5.05 -7.32 5.82
N LYS A 11 -5.88 -6.27 5.74
CA LYS A 11 -5.85 -5.30 4.65
C LYS A 11 -4.51 -4.56 4.58
N TYR A 12 -3.92 -4.22 5.72
CA TYR A 12 -2.56 -3.67 5.79
C TYR A 12 -1.53 -4.62 5.22
N ASN A 13 -1.54 -5.90 5.62
CA ASN A 13 -0.60 -6.90 5.10
C ASN A 13 -0.73 -7.09 3.58
N GLU A 14 -1.96 -7.08 3.05
CA GLU A 14 -2.19 -7.16 1.60
C GLU A 14 -1.66 -5.92 0.86
N CYS A 15 -1.93 -4.73 1.41
CA CYS A 15 -1.45 -3.47 0.86
C CYS A 15 0.08 -3.40 0.87
N LEU A 16 0.71 -3.87 1.96
CA LEU A 16 2.17 -3.92 2.10
C LEU A 16 2.80 -4.84 1.04
N LYS A 17 2.22 -6.02 0.81
CA LYS A 17 2.67 -6.94 -0.26
C LYS A 17 2.54 -6.31 -1.65
N ARG A 18 1.48 -5.53 -1.90
CA ARG A 18 1.31 -4.80 -3.16
C ARG A 18 2.37 -3.71 -3.32
N ASN A 19 2.70 -3.01 -2.23
CA ASN A 19 3.73 -1.97 -2.24
C ASN A 19 5.10 -2.57 -2.57
N GLN A 20 5.45 -3.68 -1.92
CA GLN A 20 6.72 -4.40 -2.16
C GLN A 20 6.85 -4.84 -3.61
N LYS A 21 5.78 -5.40 -4.20
CA LYS A 21 5.80 -5.78 -5.63
C LYS A 21 5.94 -4.59 -6.57
N ALA A 22 5.30 -3.46 -6.26
CA ALA A 22 5.43 -2.25 -7.06
C ALA A 22 6.86 -1.69 -6.96
N GLU A 23 7.45 -1.68 -5.77
CA GLU A 23 8.85 -1.29 -5.55
C GLU A 23 9.82 -2.21 -6.30
N GLU A 24 9.64 -3.54 -6.21
CA GLU A 24 10.42 -4.51 -6.97
C GLU A 24 10.36 -4.24 -8.48
N TYR A 25 9.16 -3.96 -9.01
CA TYR A 25 8.99 -3.65 -10.43
C TYR A 25 9.72 -2.37 -10.82
N LEU A 26 9.55 -1.29 -10.05
CA LEU A 26 10.23 0.00 -10.27
C LEU A 26 11.76 -0.14 -10.24
N MET A 27 12.28 -1.02 -9.37
CA MET A 27 13.72 -1.25 -9.24
C MET A 27 14.31 -2.17 -10.31
N SER A 28 13.48 -2.96 -11.00
CA SER A 28 13.92 -3.93 -12.00
C SER A 28 13.62 -3.52 -13.45
N HIS A 29 12.93 -2.41 -13.68
CA HIS A 29 12.53 -1.94 -15.01
C HIS A 29 13.03 -0.52 -15.28
N THR A 30 13.07 -0.17 -16.56
CA THR A 30 13.39 1.20 -16.99
C THR A 30 12.25 2.17 -16.69
N ILE A 31 12.56 3.47 -16.65
CA ILE A 31 11.55 4.53 -16.48
C ILE A 31 10.49 4.43 -17.58
N GLU A 32 10.91 4.26 -18.84
CA GLU A 32 10.02 4.15 -20.00
C GLU A 32 9.03 2.98 -19.86
N GLU A 33 9.46 1.85 -19.28
CA GLU A 33 8.57 0.72 -18.99
C GLU A 33 7.60 1.03 -17.85
N CYS A 34 8.04 1.77 -16.84
CA CYS A 34 7.22 2.15 -15.70
C CYS A 34 6.15 3.19 -16.05
N GLU A 35 6.43 4.08 -17.01
CA GLU A 35 5.49 5.09 -17.56
C GLU A 35 4.47 4.49 -18.54
N LYS A 36 4.61 3.20 -18.93
CA LYS A 36 3.62 2.56 -19.79
C LYS A 36 2.26 2.54 -19.08
N PRO A 37 1.17 2.96 -19.76
CA PRO A 37 -0.16 2.93 -19.17
C PRO A 37 -0.56 1.50 -18.79
N LEU A 38 -0.85 1.29 -17.50
CA LEU A 38 -1.44 0.05 -17.00
C LEU A 38 -2.96 0.03 -17.22
N LYS A 39 -3.60 1.19 -17.08
CA LYS A 39 -5.04 1.41 -17.35
C LYS A 39 -5.30 2.88 -17.66
N ILE A 40 -6.50 3.19 -18.15
CA ILE A 40 -6.98 4.57 -18.31
C ILE A 40 -8.03 4.85 -17.24
N VAL A 41 -7.86 5.91 -16.47
CA VAL A 41 -8.77 6.34 -15.39
C VAL A 41 -9.21 7.77 -15.66
N TYR A 42 -10.50 7.99 -15.86
CA TYR A 42 -11.08 9.30 -16.21
C TYR A 42 -10.36 10.01 -17.38
N GLY A 43 -9.96 9.24 -18.39
CA GLY A 43 -9.26 9.76 -19.58
C GLY A 43 -7.77 10.05 -19.38
N LYS A 44 -7.19 9.73 -18.22
CA LYS A 44 -5.75 9.84 -17.95
C LYS A 44 -5.10 8.47 -17.90
N SER A 45 -3.89 8.35 -18.43
CA SER A 45 -3.06 7.16 -18.22
C SER A 45 -2.75 7.02 -16.74
N PHE A 46 -2.91 5.80 -16.25
CA PHE A 46 -2.48 5.39 -14.94
C PHE A 46 -1.34 4.41 -15.12
N ASP A 47 -0.18 4.74 -14.58
CA ASP A 47 1.05 3.98 -14.76
C ASP A 47 1.52 3.33 -13.45
N THR A 48 2.77 2.84 -13.44
CA THR A 48 3.34 2.16 -12.27
C THR A 48 3.64 3.14 -11.13
N PHE A 49 4.00 4.38 -11.42
CA PHE A 49 4.26 5.41 -10.41
C PHE A 49 2.97 5.86 -9.73
N ASP A 50 1.88 5.97 -10.49
CA ASP A 50 0.55 6.22 -9.95
C ASP A 50 0.11 5.09 -9.01
N LEU A 51 0.34 3.83 -9.42
CA LEU A 51 0.04 2.67 -8.59
C LEU A 51 0.81 2.68 -7.27
N PHE A 52 2.11 2.96 -7.33
CA PHE A 52 2.95 3.04 -6.14
C PHE A 52 2.47 4.15 -5.20
N SER A 53 2.14 5.33 -5.75
CA SER A 53 1.63 6.46 -4.98
C SER A 53 0.29 6.17 -4.31
N GLU A 54 -0.64 5.50 -5.01
CA GLU A 54 -1.93 5.08 -4.47
C GLU A 54 -1.77 4.10 -3.31
N VAL A 55 -0.92 3.08 -3.48
CA VAL A 55 -0.67 2.07 -2.45
C VAL A 55 0.01 2.68 -1.22
N ALA A 56 0.97 3.60 -1.40
CA ALA A 56 1.61 4.31 -0.29
C ALA A 56 0.61 5.18 0.50
N ALA A 57 -0.32 5.84 -0.20
CA ALA A 57 -1.38 6.62 0.44
C ALA A 57 -2.35 5.73 1.23
N ASP A 58 -2.69 4.55 0.70
CA ASP A 58 -3.56 3.59 1.38
C ASP A 58 -2.89 2.98 2.62
N LEU A 59 -1.60 2.64 2.55
CA LEU A 59 -0.81 2.23 3.70
C LEU A 59 -0.84 3.29 4.81
N SER A 60 -0.65 4.56 4.44
CA SER A 60 -0.67 5.67 5.40
C SER A 60 -2.02 5.81 6.11
N LYS A 61 -3.14 5.67 5.37
CA LYS A 61 -4.49 5.70 5.94
C LYS A 61 -4.74 4.51 6.88
N LEU A 62 -4.31 3.30 6.48
CA LEU A 62 -4.46 2.08 7.28
C LEU A 62 -3.67 2.17 8.59
N ILE A 63 -2.46 2.74 8.56
CA ILE A 63 -1.68 2.99 9.77
C ILE A 63 -2.47 3.86 10.74
N ILE A 64 -3.01 4.99 10.28
CA ILE A 64 -3.80 5.91 11.13
C ILE A 64 -5.01 5.18 11.74
N GLU A 65 -5.73 4.39 10.93
CA GLU A 65 -6.93 3.68 11.39
C GLU A 65 -6.60 2.57 12.39
N ILE A 66 -5.54 1.80 12.14
CA ILE A 66 -5.07 0.74 13.03
C ILE A 66 -4.59 1.32 14.36
N GLU A 67 -3.78 2.38 14.33
CA GLU A 67 -3.26 3.02 15.54
C GLU A 67 -4.38 3.61 16.40
N LYS A 68 -5.38 4.21 15.76
CA LYS A 68 -6.58 4.70 16.44
C LYS A 68 -7.34 3.57 17.13
N ASN A 69 -7.46 2.42 16.47
CA ASN A 69 -8.20 1.26 17.00
C ASN A 69 -7.41 0.52 18.10
N MET A 70 -6.08 0.44 17.97
CA MET A 70 -5.19 -0.17 18.97
C MET A 70 -4.95 0.72 20.20
N GLY A 71 -5.19 2.03 20.10
CA GLY A 71 -4.84 3.00 21.14
C GLY A 71 -3.33 3.21 21.33
N LYS A 72 -2.51 2.73 20.38
CA LYS A 72 -1.05 2.83 20.40
C LYS A 72 -0.50 2.88 18.98
N LYS A 73 0.71 3.40 18.85
CA LYS A 73 1.45 3.44 17.58
C LYS A 73 1.84 2.04 17.11
N MET A 74 1.86 1.84 15.80
CA MET A 74 2.44 0.65 15.19
C MET A 74 3.95 0.64 15.46
N THR A 75 4.48 -0.54 15.73
CA THR A 75 5.92 -0.73 15.87
C THR A 75 6.59 -0.64 14.51
N ARG A 76 7.88 -0.28 14.49
CA ARG A 76 8.69 -0.34 13.26
C ARG A 76 8.65 -1.72 12.60
N TYR A 77 8.61 -2.79 13.40
CA TYR A 77 8.48 -4.14 12.88
C TYR A 77 7.16 -4.33 12.14
N GLU A 78 6.04 -3.93 12.72
CA GLU A 78 4.71 -4.05 12.09
C GLU A 78 4.61 -3.19 10.83
N ILE A 79 5.25 -2.02 10.80
CA ILE A 79 5.28 -1.16 9.61
C ILE A 79 6.04 -1.82 8.46
N LEU A 80 7.18 -2.45 8.75
CA LEU A 80 8.05 -3.02 7.71
C LEU A 80 7.63 -4.43 7.28
N ASN A 81 7.07 -5.22 8.19
CA ASN A 81 6.82 -6.65 7.97
C ASN A 81 5.34 -7.02 8.04
N GLY A 82 4.47 -6.08 8.38
CA GLY A 82 3.07 -6.35 8.66
C GLY A 82 2.83 -7.04 10.00
N PHE A 83 1.60 -7.49 10.19
CA PHE A 83 1.13 -8.14 11.40
C PHE A 83 1.19 -9.66 11.28
N LYS A 84 1.60 -10.32 12.37
CA LYS A 84 1.39 -11.76 12.55
C LYS A 84 -0.05 -11.98 13.02
N LEU A 85 -0.83 -12.71 12.24
CA LEU A 85 -2.26 -12.98 12.46
C LEU A 85 -2.51 -14.47 12.68
#